data_AF-A0A1Y6K3Y3-F1
#
_entry.id   AF-A0A1Y6K3Y3-F1
#
_cell.length_a   1.000
_cell.length_b   1.000
_cell.length_c   1.000
_cell.angle_alpha   90.00
_cell.angle_beta   90.00
_cell.angle_gamma   90.00
#
_symmetry.space_group_name_H-M   'P 1'
#
loop_
_entity.id
_entity.type
_entity.pdbx_description
1 polymer ?
#
loop_
_entity_poly.entity_id
_entity_poly.type
_entity_poly.pdbx_seq_one_letter_code
_entity_poly.pdbx_strand_id
1 'polypeptide(L)'
;MSEILGKWIQAEGQSFPGLWFEFRNDGSFTAEYEPMGIKSSGTFEIDGENITMQQTEHTLGFIGEFKGLFTVEKNQLKMVLASNPGGARPADLSEARIYIKE
;
A
#
# COMPACT_ATOMS: atom_id res chain seq x y z
N MET A 1 -9.71 10.62 4.49
CA MET A 1 -10.07 9.83 3.29
C MET A 1 -9.43 10.38 2.00
N SER A 2 -9.22 11.69 1.85
CA SER A 2 -8.60 12.27 0.64
C SER A 2 -7.07 12.14 0.55
N GLU A 3 -6.36 12.05 1.68
CA GLU A 3 -4.91 12.27 1.71
C GLU A 3 -4.12 11.17 1.03
N ILE A 4 -4.56 9.91 1.12
CA ILE A 4 -3.91 8.78 0.45
C ILE A 4 -4.25 8.69 -1.04
N LEU A 5 -5.25 9.44 -1.53
CA LEU A 5 -5.70 9.28 -2.92
C LEU A 5 -4.62 9.73 -3.92
N GLY A 6 -4.58 9.02 -5.04
CA GLY A 6 -3.61 9.22 -6.11
C GLY A 6 -2.54 8.13 -6.14
N LYS A 7 -1.50 8.39 -6.93
CA LYS A 7 -0.41 7.45 -7.19
C LYS A 7 0.82 7.79 -6.35
N TRP A 8 1.41 6.76 -5.78
CA TRP A 8 2.52 6.84 -4.85
C TRP A 8 3.59 5.84 -5.24
N ILE A 9 4.82 6.30 -5.44
CA ILE A 9 5.94 5.49 -5.92
C ILE A 9 6.92 5.28 -4.76
N GLN A 10 7.30 4.03 -4.51
CA GLN A 10 8.23 3.69 -3.46
C GLN A 10 9.59 4.35 -3.73
N ALA A 11 10.06 5.14 -2.77
CA ALA A 11 11.30 5.91 -2.88
C ALA A 11 12.53 5.01 -3.07
N GLU A 12 13.56 5.54 -3.72
CA GLU A 12 14.87 4.90 -3.88
C GLU A 12 15.50 4.52 -2.52
N GLY A 13 16.38 3.52 -2.53
CA GLY A 13 17.08 3.04 -1.32
C GLY A 13 16.28 2.05 -0.45
N GLN A 14 15.08 1.65 -0.87
CA GLN A 14 14.27 0.61 -0.23
C GLN A 14 14.27 -0.70 -1.05
N SER A 15 13.64 -1.76 -0.54
CA SER A 15 13.67 -3.10 -1.15
C SER A 15 13.08 -3.19 -2.56
N PHE A 16 12.08 -2.35 -2.88
CA PHE A 16 11.38 -2.37 -4.17
C PHE A 16 11.22 -0.95 -4.74
N PRO A 17 12.33 -0.28 -5.08
CA PRO A 17 12.28 1.10 -5.55
C PRO A 17 11.52 1.16 -6.87
N GLY A 18 10.50 2.02 -6.95
CA GLY A 18 9.62 2.09 -8.12
C GLY A 18 8.36 1.22 -8.06
N LEU A 19 8.18 0.35 -7.04
CA LEU A 19 6.86 -0.22 -6.74
C LEU A 19 5.90 0.94 -6.49
N TRP A 20 4.76 0.97 -7.15
CA TRP A 20 3.78 2.02 -6.95
C TRP A 20 2.43 1.47 -6.54
N PHE A 21 1.69 2.28 -5.78
CA PHE A 21 0.27 2.10 -5.49
C PHE A 21 -0.52 3.27 -6.07
N GLU A 22 -1.68 3.00 -6.64
CA GLU A 22 -2.67 4.01 -6.99
C GLU A 22 -3.95 3.74 -6.19
N PHE A 23 -4.33 4.68 -5.33
CA PHE A 23 -5.55 4.62 -4.53
C PHE A 23 -6.62 5.54 -5.13
N ARG A 24 -7.79 4.97 -5.44
CA ARG A 24 -8.87 5.66 -6.15
C ARG A 24 -10.01 6.03 -5.20
N ASN A 25 -10.81 7.01 -5.62
CA ASN A 25 -11.90 7.56 -4.80
C ASN A 25 -13.07 6.57 -4.58
N ASP A 26 -13.16 5.52 -5.40
CA ASP A 26 -14.16 4.46 -5.32
C ASP A 26 -13.77 3.36 -4.31
N GLY A 27 -12.64 3.53 -3.61
CA GLY A 27 -12.12 2.54 -2.67
C GLY A 27 -11.36 1.40 -3.33
N SER A 28 -11.06 1.47 -4.63
CA SER A 28 -10.18 0.51 -5.31
C SER A 28 -8.72 0.94 -5.26
N PHE A 29 -7.81 -0.04 -5.29
CA PHE A 29 -6.39 0.21 -5.49
C PHE A 29 -5.81 -0.68 -6.60
N THR A 30 -4.69 -0.22 -7.14
CA THR A 30 -3.80 -1.02 -7.98
C THR A 30 -2.37 -0.83 -7.52
N ALA A 31 -1.56 -1.88 -7.58
CA ALA A 31 -0.13 -1.78 -7.35
C ALA A 31 0.65 -2.54 -8.43
N GLU A 32 1.82 -2.04 -8.78
CA GLU A 32 2.68 -2.69 -9.77
C GLU A 32 4.15 -2.44 -9.47
N TYR A 33 4.94 -3.50 -9.69
CA TYR A 33 6.39 -3.44 -9.71
C TYR A 33 6.89 -4.14 -10.97
N GLU A 34 7.05 -3.34 -12.02
CA GLU A 34 7.43 -3.76 -13.37
C GLU A 34 8.72 -4.61 -13.41
N PRO A 35 9.81 -4.29 -12.68
CA PRO A 35 11.03 -5.10 -12.71
C PRO A 35 10.85 -6.57 -12.35
N MET A 36 9.81 -6.91 -11.59
CA MET A 36 9.46 -8.30 -11.24
C MET A 36 8.16 -8.78 -11.89
N GLY A 37 7.55 -7.98 -12.77
CA GLY A 37 6.24 -8.27 -13.34
C GLY A 37 5.15 -8.46 -12.27
N ILE A 38 5.28 -7.80 -11.12
CA ILE A 38 4.29 -7.89 -10.05
C ILE A 38 3.16 -6.93 -10.37
N LYS A 39 1.93 -7.44 -10.34
CA LYS A 39 0.70 -6.66 -10.39
C LYS A 39 -0.23 -7.12 -9.28
N SER A 40 -0.90 -6.18 -8.64
CA SER A 40 -1.93 -6.48 -7.66
C SER A 40 -3.05 -5.45 -7.69
N SER A 41 -4.23 -5.87 -7.28
CA SER A 41 -5.43 -5.03 -7.27
C SER A 41 -6.41 -5.49 -6.20
N GLY A 42 -7.33 -4.60 -5.84
CA GLY A 42 -8.37 -4.89 -4.87
C GLY A 42 -9.05 -3.64 -4.36
N THR A 43 -9.59 -3.73 -3.14
CA THR A 43 -10.21 -2.59 -2.45
C THR A 43 -9.44 -2.21 -1.19
N PHE A 44 -9.68 -1.01 -0.68
CA PHE A 44 -9.12 -0.54 0.56
C PHE A 44 -10.12 0.29 1.35
N GLU A 45 -9.98 0.27 2.67
CA GLU A 45 -10.76 1.08 3.60
C GLU A 45 -9.81 1.77 4.57
N ILE A 46 -10.21 2.96 5.02
CA ILE A 46 -9.45 3.78 5.97
C ILE A 46 -10.33 4.10 7.17
N ASP A 47 -9.77 3.89 8.36
CA ASP A 47 -10.35 4.30 9.64
C ASP A 47 -9.26 4.96 10.50
N GLY A 48 -9.27 6.30 10.53
CA GLY A 48 -8.18 7.08 11.11
C GLY A 48 -6.85 6.81 10.39
N GLU A 49 -5.85 6.32 11.13
CA GLU A 49 -4.52 5.95 10.62
C GLU A 49 -4.45 4.48 10.15
N ASN A 50 -5.54 3.73 10.33
CA ASN A 50 -5.61 2.35 9.89
C ASN A 50 -5.96 2.27 8.41
N ILE A 51 -5.24 1.44 7.68
CA ILE A 51 -5.61 1.01 6.32
C ILE A 51 -5.88 -0.49 6.31
N THR A 52 -6.97 -0.91 5.69
CA THR A 52 -7.25 -2.33 5.46
C THR A 52 -7.41 -2.53 3.96
N MET A 53 -6.61 -3.40 3.36
CA MET A 53 -6.63 -3.68 1.93
C MET A 53 -7.15 -5.10 1.70
N GLN A 54 -8.17 -5.25 0.86
CA GLN A 54 -8.64 -6.54 0.38
C GLN A 54 -8.05 -6.78 -1.00
N GLN A 55 -6.89 -7.45 -1.05
CA GLN A 55 -6.22 -7.77 -2.30
C GLN A 55 -6.87 -8.97 -2.94
N THR A 56 -7.54 -8.77 -4.08
CA THR A 56 -8.26 -9.82 -4.82
C THR A 56 -7.44 -10.38 -5.97
N GLU A 57 -6.42 -9.67 -6.41
CA GLU A 57 -5.51 -10.07 -7.49
C GLU A 57 -4.07 -9.83 -7.07
N HIS A 58 -3.20 -10.80 -7.31
CA HIS A 58 -1.76 -10.66 -7.17
C HIS A 58 -1.07 -11.70 -8.05
N THR A 59 -0.07 -11.32 -8.85
CA THR A 59 0.59 -12.24 -9.81
C THR A 59 1.24 -13.47 -9.16
N LEU A 60 1.74 -13.33 -7.92
CA LEU A 60 2.30 -14.44 -7.12
C LEU A 60 1.29 -15.12 -6.17
N GLY A 61 0.00 -14.80 -6.25
CA GLY A 61 -1.05 -15.47 -5.45
C GLY A 61 -1.22 -14.99 -4.00
N PHE A 62 -0.60 -13.88 -3.60
CA PHE A 62 -0.77 -13.27 -2.27
C PHE A 62 -2.13 -12.58 -2.12
N ILE A 63 -3.23 -13.32 -2.19
CA ILE A 63 -4.60 -12.80 -2.14
C ILE A 63 -5.12 -12.82 -0.70
N GLY A 64 -5.88 -11.80 -0.31
CA GLY A 64 -6.61 -11.72 0.96
C GLY A 64 -6.49 -10.35 1.65
N GLU A 65 -6.81 -10.33 2.94
CA GLU A 65 -6.86 -9.10 3.74
C GLU A 65 -5.48 -8.72 4.28
N PHE A 66 -5.04 -7.50 4.02
CA PHE A 66 -3.83 -6.91 4.59
C PHE A 66 -4.19 -5.73 5.48
N LYS A 67 -3.88 -5.85 6.78
CA LYS A 67 -4.09 -4.78 7.76
C LYS A 67 -2.81 -3.98 7.91
N GLY A 68 -2.90 -2.66 7.95
CA GLY A 68 -1.75 -1.77 8.01
C GLY A 68 -1.97 -0.45 8.74
N LEU A 69 -0.90 0.33 8.83
CA LEU A 69 -0.96 1.71 9.29
C LEU A 69 -0.39 2.59 8.19
N PHE A 70 -0.88 3.82 8.13
CA PHE A 70 -0.32 4.81 7.21
C PHE A 70 -0.34 6.21 7.82
N THR A 71 0.53 7.06 7.30
CA THR A 71 0.46 8.51 7.49
C THR A 71 0.88 9.21 6.20
N VAL A 72 0.27 10.36 5.94
CA VAL A 72 0.60 11.21 4.80
C VAL A 72 1.10 12.54 5.32
N GLU A 73 2.33 12.89 4.95
CA GLU A 73 2.95 14.17 5.26
C GLU A 73 3.34 14.85 3.94
N LYS A 74 2.58 15.87 3.53
CA LYS A 74 2.76 16.61 2.27
C LYS A 74 2.70 15.68 1.04
N ASN A 75 3.85 15.34 0.46
CA ASN A 75 4.02 14.50 -0.72
C ASN A 75 4.62 13.13 -0.39
N GLN A 76 4.66 12.76 0.89
CA GLN A 76 5.21 11.51 1.36
C GLN A 76 4.14 10.69 2.07
N LEU A 77 3.96 9.45 1.61
CA LEU A 77 3.16 8.42 2.27
C LEU A 77 4.12 7.46 2.97
N LYS A 78 3.95 7.27 4.28
CA LYS A 78 4.56 6.15 5.01
C LYS A 78 3.47 5.11 5.19
N MET A 79 3.71 3.88 4.76
CA MET A 79 2.73 2.80 4.87
C MET A 79 3.41 1.50 5.27
N VAL A 80 2.82 0.82 6.25
CA VAL A 80 3.22 -0.53 6.68
C VAL A 80 2.00 -1.43 6.61
N LEU A 81 2.14 -2.61 6.00
CA LEU A 81 1.11 -3.64 5.93
C LEU A 81 1.59 -4.88 6.68
N ALA A 82 0.66 -5.69 7.17
CA ALA A 82 0.96 -7.02 7.66
C ALA A 82 1.72 -7.83 6.60
N SER A 83 2.68 -8.65 7.02
CA SER A 83 3.56 -9.37 6.08
C SER A 83 2.85 -10.44 5.23
N ASN A 84 1.67 -10.90 5.68
CA ASN A 84 0.88 -11.94 5.01
C ASN A 84 -0.63 -11.61 5.08
N PRO A 85 -1.43 -12.15 4.15
CA PRO A 85 -2.90 -12.07 4.23
C PRO A 85 -3.42 -12.62 5.56
N GLY A 86 -4.39 -11.94 6.17
CA GLY A 86 -4.97 -12.27 7.47
C GLY A 86 -4.07 -11.96 8.67
N GLY A 87 -2.89 -11.38 8.44
CA GLY A 87 -1.96 -11.01 9.49
C GLY A 87 -2.49 -9.91 10.43
N ALA A 88 -1.91 -9.85 11.63
CA ALA A 88 -2.22 -8.78 12.58
C ALA A 88 -1.75 -7.42 12.05
N ARG A 89 -2.49 -6.36 12.42
CA ARG A 89 -2.09 -4.99 12.10
C ARG A 89 -0.75 -4.68 12.79
N PRO A 90 0.23 -4.08 12.10
CA PRO A 90 1.46 -3.60 12.72
C PRO A 90 1.17 -2.67 13.91
N ALA A 91 2.03 -2.70 14.92
CA ALA A 91 1.86 -1.90 16.14
C ALA A 91 2.20 -0.41 15.94
N ASP A 92 3.12 -0.12 15.02
CA ASP A 92 3.59 1.22 14.69
C ASP A 92 4.14 1.29 13.25
N LEU A 93 4.64 2.46 12.86
CA LEU A 93 5.19 2.76 11.53
C LEU A 93 6.70 2.49 11.39
N SER A 94 7.36 1.81 12.34
CA SER A 94 8.81 1.62 12.34
C SER A 94 9.35 0.88 11.11
N GLU A 95 8.55 -0.03 10.54
CA GLU A 95 8.87 -0.80 9.33
C GLU A 95 8.20 -0.24 8.06
N ALA A 96 7.63 0.97 8.14
CA ALA A 96 6.89 1.57 7.04
C ALA A 96 7.79 1.79 5.81
N ARG A 97 7.23 1.44 4.66
CA ARG A 97 7.78 1.84 3.37
C ARG A 97 7.41 3.28 3.08
N ILE A 98 8.33 3.99 2.46
CA ILE A 98 8.18 5.39 2.08
C ILE A 98 7.82 5.46 0.60
N TYR A 99 6.74 6.16 0.29
CA TYR A 99 6.29 6.43 -1.07
C TYR A 99 6.21 7.94 -1.30
N ILE A 100 6.54 8.37 -2.50
CA ILE A 100 6.48 9.76 -2.94
C ILE A 100 5.33 9.91 -3.93
N LYS A 101 4.57 10.99 -3.79
CA LYS A 101 3.45 11.27 -4.69
C LYS A 101 3.97 11.52 -6.12
N GLU A 102 3.33 10.89 -7.11
CA GLU A 102 3.54 11.17 -8.54
C GLU A 102 2.86 12.49 -8.95
#